data_AF-A0A2E6APS5-F1
#
_entry.id   AF-A0A2E6APS5-F1
#
_cell.length_a   1.000
_cell.length_b   1.000
_cell.length_c   1.000
_cell.angle_alpha   90.00
_cell.angle_beta   90.00
_cell.angle_gamma   90.00
#
_symmetry.space_group_name_H-M   'P 1'
#
loop_
_entity.id
_entity.type
_entity.pdbx_description
1 polymer ?
#
loop_
_entity_poly.entity_id
_entity_poly.type
_entity_poly.pdbx_seq_one_letter_code
_entity_poly.pdbx_strand_id
1 'polypeptide(L)'
;MVRIRLLEEAAGQLASEARIPGFIHLYVGEEAVAAGGCVALKEEDQISSTHRGHGHLVAKGGEFKPMMAEFMGKATGYCKGKGGSMHISDLDLGMLGANGIVGAGVPIAVGAAFANKYKNNGLVTMAFFGDGSTNIGAFHEAANMACALHLPIVFMCENNEYAEYTARERVMAITDVADRAAAYGMPGVIVDGMDVVAVYEAARVAVARARNGEGPSMIECKTYRYYDHAGVSGLGRTYRSDEEVQEWMERDPIKLFEAQLAKAKVMSEEEAKEIHAGIQAEIDEAIEFAENSPLPDPEVDMLTDVYTEAS
;
A
#
# COMPACT_ATOMS: atom_id res chain seq x y z
N MET A 1 -2.17 -4.82 10.67
CA MET A 1 -3.51 -4.80 10.05
C MET A 1 -4.48 -3.88 10.79
N VAL A 2 -4.79 -4.09 12.09
CA VAL A 2 -5.67 -3.20 12.89
C VAL A 2 -5.27 -1.72 12.79
N ARG A 3 -3.97 -1.41 12.92
CA ARG A 3 -3.41 -0.06 12.71
C ARG A 3 -3.80 0.58 11.37
N ILE A 4 -3.85 -0.22 10.30
CA ILE A 4 -4.25 0.24 8.97
C ILE A 4 -5.76 0.48 8.97
N ARG A 5 -6.55 -0.52 9.34
CA ARG A 5 -8.02 -0.44 9.35
C ARG A 5 -8.54 0.80 10.07
N LEU A 6 -8.12 1.02 11.32
CA LEU A 6 -8.64 2.11 12.13
C LEU A 6 -8.19 3.50 11.63
N LEU A 7 -6.97 3.60 11.09
CA LEU A 7 -6.52 4.82 10.42
C LEU A 7 -7.40 5.13 9.20
N GLU A 8 -7.63 4.13 8.34
CA GLU A 8 -8.39 4.29 7.11
C GLU A 8 -9.87 4.60 7.38
N GLU A 9 -10.49 3.93 8.36
CA GLU A 9 -11.88 4.19 8.75
C GLU A 9 -12.04 5.61 9.34
N ALA A 10 -11.10 6.03 10.19
CA ALA A 10 -11.08 7.39 10.71
C ALA A 10 -10.89 8.42 9.59
N ALA A 11 -9.94 8.19 8.68
CA ALA A 11 -9.71 9.08 7.56
C ALA A 11 -10.91 9.15 6.60
N GLY A 12 -11.60 8.02 6.38
CA GLY A 12 -12.84 7.96 5.63
C GLY A 12 -13.95 8.81 6.26
N GLN A 13 -14.14 8.68 7.57
CA GLN A 13 -15.10 9.48 8.34
C GLN A 13 -14.79 10.99 8.26
N LEU A 14 -13.54 11.36 8.49
CA LEU A 14 -13.07 12.76 8.42
C LEU A 14 -13.27 13.36 7.02
N ALA A 15 -13.02 12.58 5.97
CA ALA A 15 -13.27 13.01 4.59
C ALA A 15 -14.76 13.22 4.32
N SER A 16 -15.64 12.35 4.84
CA SER A 16 -17.11 12.53 4.76
C SER A 16 -17.60 13.77 5.52
N GLU A 17 -16.88 14.19 6.55
CA GLU A 17 -17.10 15.45 7.29
C GLU A 17 -16.46 16.68 6.63
N ALA A 18 -15.84 16.53 5.45
CA ALA A 18 -15.08 17.57 4.75
C ALA A 18 -13.90 18.16 5.55
N ARG A 19 -13.34 17.37 6.48
CA ARG A 19 -12.16 17.76 7.29
C ARG A 19 -10.83 17.40 6.63
N ILE A 20 -10.85 16.55 5.61
CA ILE A 20 -9.71 16.21 4.76
C ILE A 20 -9.91 16.82 3.37
N PRO A 21 -9.02 17.71 2.90
CA PRO A 21 -9.11 18.27 1.56
C PRO A 21 -8.84 17.23 0.47
N GLY A 22 -9.58 17.34 -0.64
CA GLY A 22 -9.37 16.53 -1.84
C GLY A 22 -9.93 15.11 -1.76
N PHE A 23 -9.36 14.21 -2.55
CA PHE A 23 -9.78 12.81 -2.61
C PHE A 23 -8.92 11.93 -1.72
N ILE A 24 -9.57 11.04 -0.99
CA ILE A 24 -8.92 9.99 -0.22
C ILE A 24 -9.20 8.63 -0.87
N HIS A 25 -8.20 7.76 -0.92
CA HIS A 25 -8.32 6.43 -1.50
C HIS A 25 -8.04 5.40 -0.42
N LEU A 26 -9.13 4.88 0.15
CA LEU A 26 -9.06 4.01 1.31
C LEU A 26 -8.52 2.62 0.95
N TYR A 27 -7.72 2.04 1.84
CA TYR A 27 -7.06 0.74 1.73
C TYR A 27 -7.80 -0.37 2.52
N VAL A 28 -9.04 -0.09 2.95
CA VAL A 28 -9.86 -1.01 3.75
C VAL A 28 -10.22 -2.26 2.95
N GLY A 29 -9.89 -3.42 3.52
CA GLY A 29 -10.04 -4.75 2.93
C GLY A 29 -8.74 -5.31 2.33
N GLU A 30 -7.68 -4.50 2.22
CA GLU A 30 -6.40 -4.88 1.61
C GLU A 30 -5.27 -5.05 2.65
N GLU A 31 -5.59 -4.99 3.95
CA GLU A 31 -4.59 -4.83 5.03
C GLU A 31 -3.61 -6.00 5.14
N ALA A 32 -4.06 -7.22 4.82
CA ALA A 32 -3.21 -8.41 4.85
C ALA A 32 -2.09 -8.35 3.80
N VAL A 33 -2.33 -7.69 2.66
CA VAL A 33 -1.35 -7.54 1.60
C VAL A 33 -0.19 -6.65 2.04
N ALA A 34 -0.48 -5.42 2.47
CA ALA A 34 0.53 -4.50 3.00
C ALA A 34 1.27 -5.10 4.20
N ALA A 35 0.54 -5.66 5.18
CA ALA A 35 1.14 -6.18 6.40
C ALA A 35 2.02 -7.41 6.12
N GLY A 36 1.50 -8.41 5.42
CA GLY A 36 2.24 -9.63 5.10
C GLY A 36 3.45 -9.35 4.21
N GLY A 37 3.30 -8.45 3.23
CA GLY A 37 4.39 -8.02 2.36
C GLY A 37 5.50 -7.30 3.10
N CYS A 38 5.17 -6.27 3.88
CA CYS A 38 6.17 -5.43 4.55
C CYS A 38 6.87 -6.14 5.70
N VAL A 39 6.22 -7.07 6.41
CA VAL A 39 6.86 -7.85 7.50
C VAL A 39 7.94 -8.81 6.95
N ALA A 40 7.89 -9.17 5.67
CA ALA A 40 8.94 -9.95 5.03
C ALA A 40 10.19 -9.13 4.66
N LEU A 41 10.10 -7.80 4.72
CA LEU A 41 11.19 -6.87 4.42
C LEU A 41 12.03 -6.55 5.67
N LYS A 42 13.27 -6.12 5.47
CA LYS A 42 14.05 -5.41 6.48
C LYS A 42 13.56 -3.97 6.60
N GLU A 43 13.97 -3.31 7.69
CA GLU A 43 13.65 -1.90 7.92
C GLU A 43 14.15 -1.01 6.78
N GLU A 44 15.38 -1.25 6.29
CA GLU A 44 16.03 -0.46 5.24
C GLU A 44 15.62 -0.86 3.82
N ASP A 45 14.90 -1.97 3.65
CA ASP A 45 14.37 -2.35 2.34
C ASP A 45 13.27 -1.37 1.93
N GLN A 46 13.22 -1.11 0.63
CA GLN A 46 12.46 0.00 0.07
C GLN A 46 11.14 -0.48 -0.51
N ILE A 47 10.14 0.38 -0.50
CA ILE A 47 8.86 0.16 -1.18
C ILE A 47 8.50 1.33 -2.09
N SER A 48 7.91 1.03 -3.24
CA SER A 48 7.12 2.00 -4.00
C SER A 48 5.65 1.68 -3.83
N SER A 49 4.81 2.71 -3.79
CA SER A 49 3.42 2.56 -3.44
C SER A 49 2.47 3.12 -4.51
N THR A 50 1.18 3.00 -4.27
CA THR A 50 0.08 3.45 -5.14
C THR A 50 -0.56 4.71 -4.57
N HIS A 51 -1.69 5.13 -5.14
CA HIS A 51 -2.53 6.19 -4.59
C HIS A 51 -3.21 5.81 -3.26
N ARG A 52 -3.24 4.51 -2.91
CA ARG A 52 -3.69 3.97 -1.61
C ARG A 52 -2.52 3.72 -0.66
N GLY A 53 -1.55 4.63 -0.65
CA GLY A 53 -0.26 4.36 -0.03
C GLY A 53 -0.23 4.39 1.50
N HIS A 54 -1.34 4.71 2.15
CA HIS A 54 -1.45 4.85 3.61
C HIS A 54 -1.17 3.52 4.32
N GLY A 55 -1.83 2.45 3.88
CA GLY A 55 -1.65 1.11 4.42
C GLY A 55 -0.20 0.63 4.28
N HIS A 56 0.45 0.93 3.15
CA HIS A 56 1.85 0.61 2.92
C HIS A 56 2.81 1.36 3.86
N LEU A 57 2.60 2.67 4.07
CA LEU A 57 3.43 3.44 5.01
C LEU A 57 3.27 2.92 6.45
N VAL A 58 2.03 2.69 6.89
CA VAL A 58 1.76 2.14 8.23
C VAL A 58 2.39 0.76 8.39
N ALA A 59 2.32 -0.10 7.37
CA ALA A 59 2.96 -1.40 7.37
C ALA A 59 4.51 -1.32 7.40
N LYS A 60 5.09 -0.24 6.87
CA LYS A 60 6.52 0.09 6.98
C LYS A 60 6.91 0.80 8.28
N GLY A 61 5.97 1.02 9.20
CA GLY A 61 6.26 1.59 10.51
C GLY A 61 5.86 3.05 10.67
N GLY A 62 5.17 3.65 9.70
CA GLY A 62 4.69 5.02 9.78
C GLY A 62 3.83 5.27 11.03
N GLU A 63 4.06 6.42 11.67
CA GLU A 63 3.30 6.99 12.77
C GLU A 63 2.00 7.67 12.31
N PHE A 64 0.98 7.67 13.18
CA PHE A 64 -0.34 8.23 12.89
C PHE A 64 -0.39 9.76 12.93
N LYS A 65 0.35 10.40 13.84
CA LYS A 65 0.35 11.87 14.01
C LYS A 65 0.75 12.61 12.73
N PRO A 66 1.92 12.36 12.12
CA PRO A 66 2.28 12.97 10.84
C PRO A 66 1.39 12.51 9.67
N MET A 67 0.82 11.30 9.73
CA MET A 67 -0.13 10.85 8.70
C MET A 67 -1.41 11.69 8.72
N MET A 68 -2.02 11.83 9.89
CA MET A 68 -3.28 12.56 10.06
C MET A 68 -3.10 14.05 9.78
N ALA A 69 -1.94 14.61 10.17
CA ALA A 69 -1.54 15.96 9.82
C ALA A 69 -1.41 16.13 8.29
N GLU A 70 -0.79 15.17 7.58
CA GLU A 70 -0.69 15.21 6.12
C GLU A 70 -2.06 15.14 5.44
N PHE A 71 -2.96 14.27 5.94
CA PHE A 71 -4.34 14.22 5.44
C PHE A 71 -5.06 15.55 5.57
N MET A 72 -4.88 16.26 6.69
CA MET A 72 -5.48 17.58 6.93
C MET A 72 -4.69 18.74 6.29
N GLY A 73 -3.65 18.46 5.47
CA GLY A 73 -2.85 19.48 4.80
C GLY A 73 -2.02 20.35 5.75
N LYS A 74 -1.60 19.81 6.89
CA LYS A 74 -0.85 20.52 7.93
C LYS A 74 0.66 20.46 7.68
N ALA A 75 1.39 21.50 8.12
CA ALA A 75 2.83 21.60 7.94
C ALA A 75 3.63 20.52 8.68
N THR A 76 3.03 19.90 9.69
CA THR A 76 3.58 18.81 10.51
C THR A 76 3.33 17.41 9.90
N GLY A 77 2.75 17.34 8.71
CA GLY A 77 2.59 16.09 7.98
C GLY A 77 3.90 15.56 7.39
N TYR A 78 3.93 14.27 7.00
CA TYR A 78 5.10 13.63 6.38
C TYR A 78 5.69 14.43 5.22
N CYS A 79 4.85 15.02 4.39
CA CYS A 79 5.22 15.81 3.22
C CYS A 79 4.90 17.30 3.43
N LYS A 80 4.85 17.74 4.69
CA LYS A 80 4.57 19.13 5.10
C LYS A 80 3.23 19.66 4.57
N GLY A 81 2.24 18.79 4.39
CA GLY A 81 0.91 19.15 3.89
C GLY A 81 0.85 19.37 2.37
N LYS A 82 1.93 19.08 1.63
CA LYS A 82 2.01 19.26 0.17
C LYS A 82 1.60 18.01 -0.61
N GLY A 83 1.81 16.83 -0.03
CA GLY A 83 1.57 15.56 -0.72
C GLY A 83 0.11 15.12 -0.61
N GLY A 84 -0.51 15.40 0.54
CA GLY A 84 -1.85 14.94 0.88
C GLY A 84 -1.98 13.41 0.80
N SER A 85 -3.21 12.92 0.66
CA SER A 85 -3.50 11.48 0.65
C SER A 85 -2.69 10.67 -0.39
N MET A 86 -2.41 11.20 -1.59
CA MET A 86 -1.93 10.38 -2.70
C MET A 86 -0.40 10.37 -2.88
N HIS A 87 0.33 11.19 -2.13
CA HIS A 87 1.78 11.40 -2.33
C HIS A 87 2.59 11.34 -1.04
N ILE A 88 2.13 10.57 -0.06
CA ILE A 88 2.90 10.33 1.17
C ILE A 88 4.20 9.58 0.85
N SER A 89 5.31 10.09 1.38
CA SER A 89 6.64 9.52 1.24
C SER A 89 7.43 9.71 2.52
N ASP A 90 8.30 8.75 2.83
CA ASP A 90 9.28 8.84 3.91
C ASP A 90 10.47 7.95 3.55
N LEU A 91 11.59 8.57 3.18
CA LEU A 91 12.77 7.85 2.71
C LEU A 91 13.50 7.11 3.83
N ASP A 92 13.38 7.57 5.08
CA ASP A 92 13.99 6.93 6.25
C ASP A 92 13.29 5.61 6.56
N LEU A 93 11.97 5.56 6.34
CA LEU A 93 11.19 4.32 6.38
C LEU A 93 11.30 3.48 5.09
N GLY A 94 12.13 3.87 4.12
CA GLY A 94 12.22 3.20 2.82
C GLY A 94 10.97 3.34 1.94
N MET A 95 10.03 4.23 2.27
CA MET A 95 8.85 4.54 1.46
C MET A 95 9.19 5.58 0.40
N LEU A 96 9.50 5.10 -0.81
CA LEU A 96 9.92 5.94 -1.95
C LEU A 96 8.82 6.91 -2.44
N GLY A 97 7.58 6.67 -2.02
CA GLY A 97 6.45 7.54 -2.27
C GLY A 97 5.22 6.81 -2.80
N ALA A 98 4.06 7.26 -2.34
CA ALA A 98 2.76 7.01 -2.94
C ALA A 98 2.64 7.79 -4.26
N ASN A 99 1.88 7.25 -5.21
CA ASN A 99 1.75 7.85 -6.53
C ASN A 99 0.30 7.84 -7.02
N GLY A 100 -0.21 9.04 -7.30
CA GLY A 100 -1.51 9.24 -7.97
C GLY A 100 -1.56 8.71 -9.40
N ILE A 101 -0.41 8.63 -10.08
CA ILE A 101 -0.34 8.13 -11.46
C ILE A 101 -0.28 6.60 -11.44
N VAL A 102 -1.29 5.98 -12.07
CA VAL A 102 -1.42 4.52 -12.17
C VAL A 102 -0.12 3.89 -12.71
N GLY A 103 0.42 2.93 -11.97
CA GLY A 103 1.65 2.19 -12.30
C GLY A 103 2.96 2.99 -12.27
N ALA A 104 2.96 4.29 -11.96
CA ALA A 104 4.18 5.10 -11.94
C ALA A 104 5.17 4.71 -10.83
N GLY A 105 4.71 4.08 -9.76
CA GLY A 105 5.58 3.54 -8.70
C GLY A 105 6.50 2.43 -9.19
N VAL A 106 6.06 1.62 -10.16
CA VAL A 106 6.80 0.42 -10.59
C VAL A 106 8.16 0.76 -11.24
N PRO A 107 8.26 1.70 -12.21
CA PRO A 107 9.54 2.16 -12.71
C PRO A 107 10.46 2.77 -11.63
N ILE A 108 9.90 3.49 -10.65
CA ILE A 108 10.67 4.08 -9.55
C ILE A 108 11.29 2.98 -8.69
N ALA A 109 10.51 1.95 -8.32
CA ALA A 109 11.04 0.79 -7.59
C ALA A 109 12.10 0.02 -8.39
N VAL A 110 11.95 -0.11 -9.71
CA VAL A 110 12.98 -0.72 -10.56
C VAL A 110 14.28 0.08 -10.53
N GLY A 111 14.20 1.42 -10.56
CA GLY A 111 15.37 2.29 -10.39
C GLY A 111 16.06 2.11 -9.03
N ALA A 112 15.28 2.01 -7.95
CA ALA A 112 15.81 1.75 -6.61
C ALA A 112 16.47 0.36 -6.51
N ALA A 113 15.85 -0.68 -7.05
CA ALA A 113 16.42 -2.02 -7.11
C ALA A 113 17.71 -2.07 -7.93
N PHE A 114 17.78 -1.32 -9.04
CA PHE A 114 19.01 -1.15 -9.81
C PHE A 114 20.10 -0.49 -8.96
N ALA A 115 19.79 0.58 -8.23
CA ALA A 115 20.74 1.24 -7.34
C ALA A 115 21.23 0.29 -6.23
N ASN A 116 20.35 -0.53 -5.65
CA ASN A 116 20.70 -1.51 -4.63
C ASN A 116 21.66 -2.57 -5.17
N LYS A 117 21.39 -3.10 -6.36
CA LYS A 117 22.30 -4.00 -7.06
C LYS A 117 23.64 -3.35 -7.38
N TYR A 118 23.62 -2.14 -7.94
CA TYR A 118 24.82 -1.41 -8.34
C TYR A 118 25.73 -1.09 -7.14
N LYS A 119 25.14 -0.68 -6.02
CA LYS A 119 25.86 -0.41 -4.77
C LYS A 119 26.24 -1.67 -4.00
N ASN A 120 25.74 -2.84 -4.40
CA ASN A 120 25.92 -4.12 -3.72
C ASN A 120 25.63 -4.04 -2.20
N ASN A 121 24.53 -3.35 -1.84
CA ASN A 121 24.15 -3.11 -0.44
C ASN A 121 23.25 -4.21 0.14
N GLY A 122 22.84 -5.18 -0.67
CA GLY A 122 21.99 -6.29 -0.25
C GLY A 122 20.55 -5.90 0.10
N LEU A 123 20.10 -4.69 -0.25
CA LEU A 123 18.72 -4.24 -0.05
C LEU A 123 17.80 -4.77 -1.17
N VAL A 124 16.53 -4.99 -0.82
CA VAL A 124 15.46 -5.40 -1.72
C VAL A 124 14.46 -4.26 -1.86
N THR A 125 13.85 -4.14 -3.05
CA THR A 125 12.74 -3.23 -3.28
C THR A 125 11.44 -4.01 -3.49
N MET A 126 10.33 -3.60 -2.89
CA MET A 126 9.00 -4.14 -3.19
C MET A 126 8.13 -3.09 -3.88
N ALA A 127 7.61 -3.41 -5.05
CA ALA A 127 6.70 -2.53 -5.80
C ALA A 127 5.26 -2.98 -5.58
N PHE A 128 4.47 -2.20 -4.85
CA PHE A 128 3.02 -2.39 -4.76
C PHE A 128 2.32 -1.74 -5.97
N PHE A 129 1.35 -2.44 -6.54
CA PHE A 129 0.54 -1.94 -7.65
C PHE A 129 -0.80 -2.68 -7.74
N GLY A 130 -1.84 -1.99 -8.19
CA GLY A 130 -3.13 -2.63 -8.50
C GLY A 130 -3.11 -3.37 -9.84
N ASP A 131 -4.03 -4.31 -10.01
CA ASP A 131 -4.25 -5.07 -11.25
C ASP A 131 -4.29 -4.19 -12.51
N GLY A 132 -5.04 -3.09 -12.48
CA GLY A 132 -5.16 -2.14 -13.61
C GLY A 132 -3.83 -1.53 -14.04
N SER A 133 -2.87 -1.39 -13.12
CA SER A 133 -1.53 -0.87 -13.42
C SER A 133 -0.77 -1.76 -14.40
N THR A 134 -1.10 -3.05 -14.46
CA THR A 134 -0.41 -3.97 -15.37
C THR A 134 -0.73 -3.69 -16.83
N ASN A 135 -1.81 -2.97 -17.15
CA ASN A 135 -2.24 -2.68 -18.52
C ASN A 135 -1.48 -1.52 -19.19
N ILE A 136 -0.56 -0.85 -18.50
CA ILE A 136 0.18 0.30 -19.06
C ILE A 136 1.57 -0.12 -19.55
N GLY A 137 2.08 0.54 -20.59
CA GLY A 137 3.40 0.26 -21.15
C GLY A 137 4.55 0.33 -20.13
N ALA A 138 4.52 1.32 -19.24
CA ALA A 138 5.54 1.51 -18.21
C ALA A 138 5.70 0.30 -17.28
N PHE A 139 4.63 -0.45 -17.00
CA PHE A 139 4.73 -1.70 -16.24
C PHE A 139 5.52 -2.76 -16.99
N HIS A 140 5.18 -2.98 -18.27
CA HIS A 140 5.84 -3.96 -19.13
C HIS A 140 7.33 -3.64 -19.32
N GLU A 141 7.67 -2.38 -19.54
CA GLU A 141 9.05 -1.89 -19.68
C GLU A 141 9.85 -2.13 -18.39
N ALA A 142 9.29 -1.76 -17.24
CA ALA A 142 9.92 -1.92 -15.93
C ALA A 142 10.12 -3.41 -15.56
N ALA A 143 9.10 -4.25 -15.74
CA ALA A 143 9.18 -5.68 -15.47
C ALA A 143 10.23 -6.38 -16.35
N ASN A 144 10.25 -6.06 -17.66
CA ASN A 144 11.25 -6.58 -18.58
C ASN A 144 12.68 -6.16 -18.18
N MET A 145 12.89 -4.87 -17.88
CA MET A 145 14.20 -4.36 -17.45
C MET A 145 14.67 -5.00 -16.14
N ALA A 146 13.78 -5.16 -15.16
CA ALA A 146 14.09 -5.79 -13.89
C ALA A 146 14.56 -7.25 -14.06
N CYS A 147 13.89 -8.00 -14.94
CA CYS A 147 14.25 -9.39 -15.23
C CYS A 147 15.56 -9.48 -16.02
N ALA A 148 15.71 -8.70 -17.09
CA ALA A 148 16.93 -8.67 -17.90
C ALA A 148 18.18 -8.37 -17.06
N LEU A 149 18.03 -7.45 -16.09
CA LEU A 149 19.12 -7.04 -15.20
C LEU A 149 19.20 -7.86 -13.92
N HIS A 150 18.34 -8.87 -13.69
CA HIS A 150 18.29 -9.67 -12.46
C HIS A 150 18.30 -8.79 -11.20
N LEU A 151 17.36 -7.84 -11.11
CA LEU A 151 17.30 -6.87 -10.02
C LEU A 151 16.69 -7.47 -8.74
N PRO A 152 17.09 -7.00 -7.55
CA PRO A 152 16.55 -7.43 -6.26
C PRO A 152 15.19 -6.76 -5.99
N ILE A 153 14.15 -7.14 -6.75
CA ILE A 153 12.81 -6.55 -6.67
C ILE A 153 11.70 -7.61 -6.57
N VAL A 154 10.69 -7.33 -5.75
CA VAL A 154 9.44 -8.09 -5.68
C VAL A 154 8.29 -7.23 -6.24
N PHE A 155 7.56 -7.76 -7.21
CA PHE A 155 6.35 -7.15 -7.76
C PHE A 155 5.13 -7.67 -7.00
N MET A 156 4.54 -6.84 -6.14
CA MET A 156 3.38 -7.17 -5.31
C MET A 156 2.11 -6.60 -5.94
N CYS A 157 1.34 -7.45 -6.62
CA CYS A 157 0.08 -7.09 -7.25
C CYS A 157 -1.07 -7.21 -6.25
N GLU A 158 -1.73 -6.09 -5.99
CA GLU A 158 -2.94 -5.98 -5.18
C GLU A 158 -4.13 -6.11 -6.12
N ASN A 159 -4.53 -7.35 -6.34
CA ASN A 159 -5.66 -7.60 -7.20
C ASN A 159 -6.96 -7.49 -6.39
N ASN A 160 -7.63 -6.35 -6.49
CA ASN A 160 -8.95 -6.10 -5.92
C ASN A 160 -10.11 -6.10 -6.94
N GLU A 161 -9.91 -6.75 -8.09
CA GLU A 161 -10.90 -6.92 -9.18
C GLU A 161 -11.27 -5.66 -9.99
N TYR A 162 -10.88 -4.45 -9.55
CA TYR A 162 -11.33 -3.21 -10.17
C TYR A 162 -10.24 -2.14 -10.35
N ALA A 163 -10.03 -1.74 -11.61
CA ALA A 163 -9.33 -0.52 -11.97
C ALA A 163 -10.29 0.67 -11.99
N GLU A 164 -10.34 1.44 -10.90
CA GLU A 164 -11.36 2.47 -10.64
C GLU A 164 -12.77 1.84 -10.66
N TYR A 165 -13.50 1.98 -11.78
CA TYR A 165 -14.83 1.41 -12.02
C TYR A 165 -14.82 0.26 -13.03
N THR A 166 -13.66 -0.09 -13.58
CA THR A 166 -13.54 -1.07 -14.65
C THR A 166 -13.17 -2.42 -14.05
N ALA A 167 -14.10 -3.36 -14.08
CA ALA A 167 -13.84 -4.76 -13.71
C ALA A 167 -12.72 -5.34 -14.59
N ARG A 168 -11.76 -6.03 -13.98
CA ARG A 168 -10.64 -6.74 -14.64
C ARG A 168 -11.06 -7.41 -15.94
N GLU A 169 -12.09 -8.25 -15.87
CA GLU A 169 -12.45 -9.20 -16.92
C GLU A 169 -12.87 -8.51 -18.22
N ARG A 170 -13.26 -7.23 -18.14
CA ARG A 170 -13.66 -6.42 -19.29
C ARG A 170 -12.47 -5.91 -20.10
N VAL A 171 -11.28 -5.89 -19.51
CA VAL A 171 -10.08 -5.27 -20.10
C VAL A 171 -8.86 -6.18 -20.10
N MET A 172 -8.93 -7.34 -19.45
CA MET A 172 -7.87 -8.34 -19.43
C MET A 172 -8.35 -9.64 -20.06
N ALA A 173 -7.62 -10.13 -21.07
CA ALA A 173 -7.87 -11.45 -21.66
C ALA A 173 -7.38 -12.61 -20.76
N ILE A 174 -6.50 -12.31 -19.79
CA ILE A 174 -6.04 -13.24 -18.76
C ILE A 174 -6.90 -13.09 -17.51
N THR A 175 -7.11 -14.19 -16.79
CA THR A 175 -7.78 -14.18 -15.48
C THR A 175 -6.82 -13.76 -14.39
N ASP A 176 -5.62 -14.34 -14.39
CA ASP A 176 -4.62 -14.12 -13.35
C ASP A 176 -3.54 -13.18 -13.86
N VAL A 177 -3.30 -12.09 -13.12
CA VAL A 177 -2.23 -11.13 -13.43
C VAL A 177 -0.86 -11.82 -13.35
N ALA A 178 -0.71 -12.82 -12.47
CA ALA A 178 0.48 -13.63 -12.35
C ALA A 178 0.89 -14.33 -13.67
N ASP A 179 -0.03 -14.57 -14.61
CA ASP A 179 0.29 -15.16 -15.92
C ASP A 179 1.24 -14.27 -16.75
N ARG A 180 1.27 -12.96 -16.49
CA ARG A 180 2.20 -12.04 -17.15
C ARG A 180 3.65 -12.28 -16.73
N ALA A 181 3.90 -12.84 -15.54
CA ALA A 181 5.23 -13.04 -15.01
C ALA A 181 6.12 -13.89 -15.94
N ALA A 182 5.54 -14.96 -16.51
CA ALA A 182 6.24 -15.87 -17.41
C ALA A 182 6.75 -15.18 -18.68
N ALA A 183 6.03 -14.16 -19.19
CA ALA A 183 6.44 -13.40 -20.37
C ALA A 183 7.74 -12.61 -20.18
N TYR A 184 8.10 -12.30 -18.92
CA TYR A 184 9.36 -11.61 -18.57
C TYR A 184 10.45 -12.56 -18.07
N GLY A 185 10.14 -13.85 -17.89
CA GLY A 185 11.08 -14.83 -17.34
C GLY A 185 11.27 -14.77 -15.83
N MET A 186 10.28 -14.27 -15.07
CA MET A 186 10.25 -14.34 -13.60
C MET A 186 9.15 -15.29 -13.10
N PRO A 187 9.30 -15.90 -11.91
CA PRO A 187 8.22 -16.65 -11.28
C PRO A 187 7.06 -15.72 -10.90
N GLY A 188 5.84 -16.19 -11.14
CA GLY A 188 4.60 -15.59 -10.66
C GLY A 188 3.86 -16.59 -9.77
N VAL A 189 3.38 -16.13 -8.60
CA VAL A 189 2.54 -16.93 -7.70
C VAL A 189 1.25 -16.18 -7.39
N ILE A 190 0.17 -16.91 -7.19
CA ILE A 190 -1.12 -16.38 -6.73
C ILE A 190 -1.29 -16.78 -5.28
N VAL A 191 -1.70 -15.84 -4.44
CA VAL A 191 -2.04 -16.09 -3.04
C VAL A 191 -3.39 -15.50 -2.69
N ASP A 192 -4.01 -16.06 -1.65
CA ASP A 192 -5.16 -15.44 -1.02
C ASP A 192 -4.72 -14.17 -0.30
N GLY A 193 -5.06 -13.01 -0.86
CA GLY A 193 -4.69 -11.70 -0.33
C GLY A 193 -5.42 -11.36 0.98
N MET A 194 -6.46 -12.12 1.34
CA MET A 194 -7.18 -12.01 2.60
C MET A 194 -6.53 -12.84 3.73
N ASP A 195 -5.52 -13.67 3.42
CA ASP A 195 -4.77 -14.47 4.40
C ASP A 195 -3.35 -13.89 4.57
N VAL A 196 -3.14 -13.19 5.68
CA VAL A 196 -1.85 -12.53 5.98
C VAL A 196 -0.68 -13.52 6.08
N VAL A 197 -0.92 -14.77 6.50
CA VAL A 197 0.12 -15.79 6.60
C VAL A 197 0.52 -16.27 5.20
N ALA A 198 -0.45 -16.49 4.32
CA ALA A 198 -0.20 -16.85 2.92
C ALA A 198 0.59 -15.75 2.19
N VAL A 199 0.20 -14.48 2.37
CA VAL A 199 0.93 -13.33 1.83
C VAL A 199 2.36 -13.28 2.38
N TYR A 200 2.52 -13.40 3.70
CA TYR A 200 3.83 -13.34 4.34
C TYR A 200 4.78 -14.45 3.84
N GLU A 201 4.30 -15.70 3.75
CA GLU A 201 5.14 -16.81 3.28
C GLU A 201 5.58 -16.63 1.83
N ALA A 202 4.69 -16.18 0.94
CA ALA A 202 5.05 -15.88 -0.45
C ALA A 202 6.04 -14.71 -0.54
N ALA A 203 5.79 -13.63 0.22
CA ALA A 203 6.67 -12.47 0.27
C ALA A 203 8.07 -12.85 0.79
N ARG A 204 8.15 -13.66 1.85
CA ARG A 204 9.41 -14.15 2.44
C ARG A 204 10.25 -14.92 1.43
N VAL A 205 9.63 -15.80 0.63
CA VAL A 205 10.31 -16.55 -0.43
C VAL A 205 10.80 -15.61 -1.54
N ALA A 206 9.94 -14.70 -2.02
CA ALA A 206 10.29 -13.75 -3.08
C ALA A 206 11.41 -12.78 -2.66
N VAL A 207 11.37 -12.27 -1.42
CA VAL A 207 12.40 -11.39 -0.86
C VAL A 207 13.72 -12.12 -0.72
N ALA A 208 13.72 -13.38 -0.26
CA ALA A 208 14.94 -14.18 -0.18
C ALA A 208 15.56 -14.40 -1.56
N ARG A 209 14.75 -14.75 -2.57
CA ARG A 209 15.18 -14.90 -3.96
C ARG A 209 15.81 -13.62 -4.51
N ALA A 210 15.13 -12.49 -4.35
CA ALA A 210 15.61 -11.17 -4.77
C ALA A 210 16.96 -10.84 -4.10
N ARG A 211 17.06 -11.07 -2.79
CA ARG A 211 18.28 -10.79 -2.02
C ARG A 211 19.46 -11.68 -2.38
N ASN A 212 19.20 -12.94 -2.75
CA ASN A 212 20.21 -13.89 -3.21
C ASN A 212 20.70 -13.61 -4.64
N GLY A 213 20.18 -12.58 -5.31
CA GLY A 213 20.57 -12.22 -6.67
C GLY A 213 19.98 -13.15 -7.75
N GLU A 214 18.97 -13.94 -7.40
CA GLU A 214 18.29 -14.85 -8.32
C GLU A 214 17.25 -14.13 -9.20
N GLY A 215 17.13 -12.81 -9.04
CA GLY A 215 16.28 -11.94 -9.84
C GLY A 215 14.88 -11.75 -9.27
N PRO A 216 13.99 -11.10 -10.06
CA PRO A 216 12.68 -10.69 -9.58
C PRO A 216 11.69 -11.83 -9.33
N SER A 217 10.56 -11.50 -8.70
CA SER A 217 9.37 -12.36 -8.57
C SER A 217 8.11 -11.52 -8.61
N MET A 218 6.99 -12.12 -9.04
CA MET A 218 5.66 -11.52 -8.95
C MET A 218 4.78 -12.32 -7.99
N ILE A 219 4.05 -11.61 -7.13
CA ILE A 219 3.03 -12.17 -6.25
C ILE A 219 1.73 -11.46 -6.60
N GLU A 220 0.70 -12.22 -6.98
CA GLU A 220 -0.67 -11.73 -7.12
C GLU A 220 -1.47 -12.07 -5.88
N CYS A 221 -1.78 -11.05 -5.09
CA CYS A 221 -2.66 -11.16 -3.94
C CYS A 221 -4.10 -10.93 -4.37
N LYS A 222 -4.93 -11.97 -4.37
CA LYS A 222 -6.38 -11.85 -4.61
C LYS A 222 -7.03 -11.26 -3.36
N THR A 223 -7.36 -9.99 -3.40
CA THR A 223 -7.87 -9.20 -2.28
C THR A 223 -9.13 -8.45 -2.70
N TYR A 224 -9.66 -7.56 -1.84
CA TYR A 224 -10.81 -6.75 -2.20
C TYR A 224 -10.83 -5.40 -1.49
N ARG A 225 -11.21 -4.36 -2.23
CA ARG A 225 -11.39 -3.01 -1.69
C ARG A 225 -12.83 -2.81 -1.25
N TYR A 226 -13.09 -2.63 0.05
CA TYR A 226 -14.46 -2.57 0.57
C TYR A 226 -15.18 -1.27 0.19
N TYR A 227 -14.50 -0.15 0.32
CA TYR A 227 -15.05 1.15 -0.08
C TYR A 227 -14.86 1.43 -1.56
N ASP A 228 -15.54 2.48 -2.04
CA ASP A 228 -15.42 2.91 -3.42
C ASP A 228 -14.01 3.35 -3.79
N HIS A 229 -13.79 3.60 -5.09
CA HIS A 229 -12.47 3.99 -5.57
C HIS A 229 -11.91 5.18 -4.79
N ALA A 230 -12.71 6.21 -4.57
CA ALA A 230 -12.37 7.35 -3.73
C ALA A 230 -13.48 7.57 -2.69
N GLY A 231 -13.08 7.75 -1.43
CA GLY A 231 -13.98 7.92 -0.29
C GLY A 231 -14.72 6.66 0.14
N VAL A 232 -15.53 6.80 1.20
CA VAL A 232 -16.40 5.73 1.75
C VAL A 232 -17.53 5.40 0.78
N SER A 233 -18.13 6.43 0.19
CA SER A 233 -19.08 6.34 -0.92
C SER A 233 -18.57 7.27 -2.02
N GLY A 234 -18.36 6.73 -3.21
CA GLY A 234 -17.82 7.46 -4.34
C GLY A 234 -18.86 8.40 -4.96
N LEU A 235 -18.82 8.56 -6.28
CA LEU A 235 -19.73 9.46 -7.02
C LEU A 235 -21.13 8.85 -7.25
N GLY A 236 -21.56 7.89 -6.42
CA GLY A 236 -22.85 7.21 -6.56
C GLY A 236 -23.00 6.36 -7.83
N ARG A 237 -21.87 5.90 -8.41
CA ARG A 237 -21.88 5.01 -9.58
C ARG A 237 -21.92 3.56 -9.12
N THR A 238 -22.86 2.79 -9.66
CA THR A 238 -22.90 1.34 -9.46
C THR A 238 -22.05 0.65 -10.54
N TYR A 239 -20.97 -0.02 -10.12
CA TYR A 239 -20.06 -0.77 -10.99
C TYR A 239 -19.75 -2.19 -10.48
N ARG A 240 -20.25 -2.49 -9.28
CA ARG A 240 -20.23 -3.77 -8.58
C ARG A 240 -21.49 -3.87 -7.71
N SER A 241 -21.87 -5.07 -7.30
CA SER A 241 -23.08 -5.26 -6.50
C SER A 241 -22.78 -5.20 -5.00
N ASP A 242 -23.77 -4.83 -4.20
CA ASP A 242 -23.62 -4.84 -2.74
C ASP A 242 -23.40 -6.25 -2.22
N GLU A 243 -24.02 -7.25 -2.86
CA GLU A 243 -23.84 -8.68 -2.54
C GLU A 243 -22.39 -9.11 -2.70
N GLU A 244 -21.73 -8.73 -3.80
CA GLU A 244 -20.32 -9.03 -4.04
C GLU A 244 -19.44 -8.43 -2.93
N VAL A 245 -19.68 -7.17 -2.55
CA VAL A 245 -18.94 -6.51 -1.47
C VAL A 245 -19.16 -7.25 -0.14
N GLN A 246 -20.40 -7.64 0.18
CA GLN A 246 -20.70 -8.38 1.41
C GLN A 246 -20.01 -9.75 1.46
N GLU A 247 -19.99 -10.49 0.35
CA GLU A 247 -19.27 -11.78 0.26
C GLU A 247 -17.78 -11.62 0.58
N TRP A 248 -17.14 -10.54 0.12
CA TRP A 248 -15.74 -10.24 0.47
C TRP A 248 -15.55 -9.73 1.90
N MET A 249 -16.54 -9.03 2.48
CA MET A 249 -16.51 -8.58 3.88
C MET A 249 -16.67 -9.75 4.88
N GLU A 250 -17.33 -10.84 4.50
CA GLU A 250 -17.34 -12.08 5.28
C GLU A 250 -15.93 -12.70 5.43
N ARG A 251 -15.02 -12.34 4.52
CA ARG A 251 -13.62 -12.79 4.51
C ARG A 251 -12.64 -11.74 5.05
N ASP A 252 -13.08 -10.85 5.92
CA ASP A 252 -12.23 -9.79 6.52
C ASP A 252 -10.90 -10.34 7.07
N PRO A 253 -9.74 -9.86 6.57
CA PRO A 253 -8.44 -10.44 6.91
C PRO A 253 -8.12 -10.31 8.40
N ILE A 254 -8.62 -9.26 9.07
CA ILE A 254 -8.39 -9.06 10.50
C ILE A 254 -9.18 -10.10 11.29
N LYS A 255 -10.49 -10.24 11.02
CA LYS A 255 -11.35 -11.19 11.73
C LYS A 255 -10.91 -12.62 11.51
N LEU A 256 -10.55 -12.98 10.27
CA LEU A 256 -10.05 -14.31 9.94
C LEU A 256 -8.77 -14.61 10.72
N PHE A 257 -7.81 -13.69 10.76
CA PHE A 257 -6.56 -13.91 11.45
C PHE A 257 -6.71 -13.94 12.98
N GLU A 258 -7.55 -13.07 13.56
CA GLU A 258 -7.88 -13.11 14.99
C GLU A 258 -8.49 -14.46 15.39
N ALA A 259 -9.42 -14.99 14.59
CA ALA A 259 -10.00 -16.31 14.82
C ALA A 259 -8.97 -17.43 14.71
N GLN A 260 -8.03 -17.34 13.76
CA GLN A 260 -6.91 -18.28 13.65
C GLN A 260 -5.99 -18.23 14.88
N LEU A 261 -5.62 -17.04 15.35
CA LEU A 261 -4.77 -16.84 16.52
C LEU A 261 -5.45 -17.34 17.81
N ALA A 262 -6.75 -17.12 17.96
CA ALA A 262 -7.54 -17.64 19.08
C ALA A 262 -7.58 -19.18 19.07
N LYS A 263 -7.84 -19.79 17.91
CA LYS A 263 -7.81 -21.25 17.75
C LYS A 263 -6.42 -21.83 18.05
N ALA A 264 -5.36 -21.12 17.68
CA ALA A 264 -3.97 -21.50 17.96
C ALA A 264 -3.52 -21.19 19.39
N LYS A 265 -4.37 -20.52 20.21
CA LYS A 265 -4.05 -20.05 21.57
C LYS A 265 -2.84 -19.12 21.63
N VAL A 266 -2.65 -18.32 20.59
CA VAL A 266 -1.59 -17.29 20.50
C VAL A 266 -2.10 -15.94 21.01
N MET A 267 -3.38 -15.64 20.78
CA MET A 267 -4.02 -14.41 21.21
C MET A 267 -5.49 -14.71 21.55
N SER A 268 -5.94 -14.26 22.71
CA SER A 268 -7.33 -14.34 23.15
C SER A 268 -8.20 -13.23 22.54
N GLU A 269 -9.51 -13.39 22.61
CA GLU A 269 -10.46 -12.35 22.18
C GLU A 269 -10.34 -11.07 23.02
N GLU A 270 -9.99 -11.19 24.30
CA GLU A 270 -9.79 -10.02 25.17
C GLU A 270 -8.52 -9.25 24.81
N GLU A 271 -7.40 -9.96 24.55
CA GLU A 271 -6.17 -9.33 24.05
C GLU A 271 -6.39 -8.65 22.69
N ALA A 272 -7.19 -9.25 21.80
CA ALA A 272 -7.58 -8.62 20.54
C ALA A 272 -8.34 -7.30 20.80
N LYS A 273 -9.34 -7.29 21.68
CA LYS A 273 -10.09 -6.07 22.05
C LYS A 273 -9.19 -5.00 22.65
N GLU A 274 -8.23 -5.38 23.49
CA GLU A 274 -7.25 -4.45 24.07
C GLU A 274 -6.38 -3.79 22.98
N ILE A 275 -5.95 -4.56 21.97
CA ILE A 275 -5.21 -4.01 20.82
C ILE A 275 -6.07 -3.00 20.06
N HIS A 276 -7.32 -3.35 19.72
CA HIS A 276 -8.22 -2.43 19.01
C HIS A 276 -8.45 -1.14 19.81
N ALA A 277 -8.71 -1.25 21.12
CA ALA A 277 -8.92 -0.09 21.99
C ALA A 277 -7.66 0.79 22.11
N GLY A 278 -6.48 0.18 22.24
CA GLY A 278 -5.21 0.89 22.30
C GLY A 278 -4.92 1.67 21.02
N ILE A 279 -5.09 1.03 19.86
CA ILE A 279 -4.91 1.70 18.57
C ILE A 279 -5.96 2.78 18.34
N GLN A 280 -7.21 2.58 18.75
CA GLN A 280 -8.23 3.62 18.65
C GLN A 280 -7.84 4.88 19.44
N ALA A 281 -7.30 4.72 20.66
CA ALA A 281 -6.81 5.84 21.44
C ALA A 281 -5.64 6.57 20.73
N GLU A 282 -4.71 5.85 20.11
CA GLU A 282 -3.63 6.45 19.32
C GLU A 282 -4.17 7.22 18.09
N ILE A 283 -5.23 6.74 17.45
CA ILE A 283 -5.91 7.42 16.35
C ILE A 283 -6.57 8.71 16.84
N ASP A 284 -7.30 8.66 17.96
CA ASP A 284 -7.94 9.83 18.56
C ASP A 284 -6.91 10.92 18.90
N GLU A 285 -5.78 10.53 19.49
CA GLU A 285 -4.64 11.43 19.74
C GLU A 285 -4.05 12.01 18.45
N ALA A 286 -3.96 11.22 17.39
CA ALA A 286 -3.43 11.68 16.10
C ALA A 286 -4.35 12.69 15.43
N ILE A 287 -5.67 12.51 15.56
CA ILE A 287 -6.67 13.47 15.09
C ILE A 287 -6.52 14.78 15.86
N GLU A 288 -6.51 14.74 17.20
CA GLU A 288 -6.34 15.95 18.01
C GLU A 288 -5.03 16.67 17.69
N PHE A 289 -3.93 15.93 17.51
CA PHE A 289 -2.64 16.50 17.09
C PHE A 289 -2.74 17.20 15.73
N ALA A 290 -3.38 16.59 14.74
CA ALA A 290 -3.52 17.15 13.40
C ALA A 290 -4.40 18.41 13.40
N GLU A 291 -5.51 18.40 14.14
CA GLU A 291 -6.41 19.56 14.26
C GLU A 291 -5.69 20.78 14.82
N ASN A 292 -4.89 20.56 15.87
CA ASN A 292 -4.12 21.60 16.55
C ASN A 292 -2.80 21.97 15.83
N SER A 293 -2.41 21.23 14.80
CA SER A 293 -1.21 21.52 14.02
C SER A 293 -1.40 22.74 13.10
N PRO A 294 -0.33 23.52 12.83
CA PRO A 294 -0.42 24.68 11.95
C PRO A 294 -0.61 24.27 10.48
N LEU A 295 -1.32 25.10 9.73
CA LEU A 295 -1.27 25.06 8.27
C LEU A 295 0.11 25.53 7.78
N PRO A 296 0.58 25.09 6.60
CA PRO A 296 1.76 25.66 5.95
C PRO A 296 1.59 27.16 5.69
N ASP A 297 2.69 27.91 5.77
CA ASP A 297 2.73 29.31 5.36
C ASP A 297 2.73 29.39 3.82
N PRO A 298 1.67 29.91 3.18
CA PRO A 298 1.57 29.91 1.72
C PRO A 298 2.63 30.77 1.02
N GLU A 299 3.18 31.79 1.67
CA GLU A 299 4.20 32.66 1.05
C GLU A 299 5.59 32.03 1.08
N VAL A 300 5.86 31.22 2.11
CA VAL A 300 7.15 30.58 2.32
C VAL A 300 7.14 29.15 1.81
N ASP A 301 6.26 28.31 2.37
CA ASP A 301 6.31 26.86 2.19
C ASP A 301 5.96 26.41 0.78
N MET A 302 5.15 27.19 0.04
CA MET A 302 4.79 26.89 -1.35
C MET A 302 6.02 26.84 -2.28
N LEU A 303 7.06 27.62 -1.99
CA LEU A 303 8.27 27.71 -2.81
C LEU A 303 9.44 26.89 -2.26
N THR A 304 9.32 26.39 -1.02
CA THR A 304 10.32 25.54 -0.38
C THR A 304 10.32 24.12 -0.98
N ASP A 305 11.50 23.49 -1.05
CA ASP A 305 11.72 22.13 -1.56
C ASP A 305 11.42 21.92 -3.06
N VAL A 306 11.22 22.99 -3.85
CA VAL A 306 11.07 22.89 -5.32
C VAL A 306 12.37 22.45 -5.97
N TYR A 307 13.50 22.90 -5.42
CA TYR A 307 14.85 22.48 -5.81
C TYR A 307 15.67 22.22 -4.54
N THR A 308 16.66 21.35 -4.64
CA THR A 308 17.71 21.23 -3.62
C THR A 308 18.59 22.47 -3.67
N GLU A 309 19.02 22.98 -2.51
CA GLU A 309 20.05 24.00 -2.48
C GLU A 309 21.34 23.47 -3.11
N ALA A 310 22.10 24.34 -3.78
CA ALA A 310 23.38 23.96 -4.35
C ALA A 310 24.34 23.58 -3.22
N SER A 311 24.77 22.31 -3.20
CA SER A 311 25.81 21.78 -2.31
C SER A 311 27.18 22.36 -2.63
#